data_AF-A0A523HNU3-F1
#
_entry.id   AF-A0A523HNU3-F1
#
_cell.length_a   1.000
_cell.length_b   1.000
_cell.length_c   1.000
_cell.angle_alpha   90.00
_cell.angle_beta   90.00
_cell.angle_gamma   90.00
#
_symmetry.space_group_name_H-M   'P 1'
#
loop_
_entity.id
_entity.type
_entity.pdbx_description
1 polymer ?
#
loop_
_entity_poly.entity_id
_entity_poly.type
_entity_poly.pdbx_seq_one_letter_code
_entity_poly.pdbx_strand_id
1 'polypeptide(L)' 'MENGLPISIVIFGASGDLTRRKLVPALFHQCVKGEIQNAINIVGTSRSKYSHEEFRQRMYEGMVELSGIVPDESD' A
#
# COMPACT_ATOMS: atom_id res chain seq x y z
N MET A 1 3.01 -3.69 25.79
CA MET A 1 1.58 -3.42 25.56
C MET A 1 1.36 -3.52 24.07
N GLU A 2 0.72 -4.59 23.63
CA GLU A 2 0.31 -4.78 22.25
C GLU A 2 -0.85 -3.80 21.99
N ASN A 3 -0.60 -2.75 21.21
CA ASN A 3 -1.62 -1.75 20.93
C ASN A 3 -2.49 -2.29 19.79
N GLY A 4 -3.47 -3.16 20.08
CA GLY A 4 -4.35 -3.81 19.09
C GLY A 4 -5.37 -2.88 18.43
N LEU A 5 -5.16 -1.56 18.48
CA LEU A 5 -6.04 -0.60 17.81
C LEU A 5 -5.77 -0.61 16.29
N PRO A 6 -6.83 -0.61 15.46
CA PRO A 6 -6.69 -0.58 14.02
C PRO A 6 -6.05 0.75 13.57
N ILE A 7 -5.11 0.68 12.63
CA ILE A 7 -4.42 1.86 12.10
C ILE A 7 -5.04 2.20 10.74
N SER A 8 -5.43 3.46 10.56
CA SER A 8 -5.87 3.98 9.26
C SER A 8 -4.84 4.96 8.72
N ILE A 9 -4.34 4.69 7.51
CA ILE A 9 -3.40 5.53 6.78
C ILE A 9 -4.16 6.22 5.65
N VAL A 10 -4.23 7.55 5.70
CA VAL A 10 -4.86 8.36 4.65
C VAL A 10 -3.78 8.99 3.77
N ILE A 11 -3.76 8.64 2.48
CA ILE A 11 -2.75 9.11 1.53
C ILE A 11 -3.37 10.20 0.65
N PHE A 12 -2.94 11.44 0.87
CA PHE A 12 -3.26 12.56 -0.03
C PHE A 12 -2.31 12.58 -1.22
N GLY A 13 -2.86 12.72 -2.42
CA GLY A 13 -2.06 12.54 -3.64
C GLY A 13 -1.77 11.07 -3.93
N ALA A 14 -2.72 10.18 -3.61
CA ALA A 14 -2.56 8.74 -3.80
C ALA A 14 -2.23 8.36 -5.26
N SER A 15 -2.67 9.15 -6.25
CA SER A 15 -2.34 8.95 -7.67
C SER A 15 -0.93 9.36 -8.08
N GLY A 16 -0.16 9.96 -7.16
CA GLY A 16 1.15 10.52 -7.42
C GLY A 16 2.26 9.47 -7.61
N ASP A 17 3.32 9.88 -8.30
CA ASP A 17 4.47 9.02 -8.60
C ASP A 17 5.17 8.52 -7.32
N LEU A 18 5.29 9.38 -6.30
CA LEU A 18 5.91 9.01 -5.02
C LEU A 18 5.12 7.90 -4.30
N THR A 19 3.79 7.97 -4.35
CA THR A 19 2.92 6.96 -3.74
C THR A 19 3.17 5.60 -4.38
N ARG A 20 3.17 5.56 -5.72
CA ARG A 20 3.42 4.34 -6.50
C ARG A 20 4.84 3.80 -6.28
N ARG A 21 5.84 4.68 -6.28
CA ARG A 21 7.25 4.25 -6.35
C ARG A 21 7.93 3.98 -5.02
N LYS A 22 7.40 4.54 -3.93
CA LYS A 22 8.05 4.48 -2.62
C LYS A 22 7.09 4.12 -1.52
N LEU A 23 5.97 4.85 -1.41
CA LEU A 23 5.10 4.70 -0.25
C LEU A 23 4.42 3.32 -0.19
N VAL A 24 3.76 2.90 -1.27
CA VAL A 24 3.11 1.58 -1.32
C VAL A 24 4.12 0.44 -1.22
N PRO A 25 5.24 0.42 -1.99
CA PRO A 25 6.26 -0.62 -1.82
C PRO A 25 6.83 -0.69 -0.41
N ALA A 26 7.07 0.45 0.26
CA ALA A 26 7.59 0.47 1.62
C ALA A 26 6.56 -0.08 2.63
N LEU A 27 5.27 0.26 2.49
CA LEU A 27 4.22 -0.29 3.35
C LEU A 27 4.11 -1.80 3.18
N PHE A 28 4.13 -2.30 1.94
CA PHE A 28 4.13 -3.73 1.66
C PHE A 28 5.33 -4.45 2.31
N HIS A 29 6.54 -3.89 2.16
CA HIS A 29 7.75 -4.44 2.79
C HIS A 29 7.64 -4.56 4.31
N GLN A 30 7.02 -3.58 4.97
CA GLN A 30 6.81 -3.61 6.41
C GLN A 30 5.73 -4.61 6.81
N CYS A 31 4.71 -4.84 5.98
CA CYS A 31 3.74 -5.92 6.16
C CYS A 31 4.41 -7.30 6.05
N VAL A 32 5.18 -7.55 4.98
CA VAL A 32 5.87 -8.84 4.77
C VAL A 32 6.87 -9.16 5.89
N LYS A 33 7.52 -8.14 6.45
CA LYS A 33 8.43 -8.30 7.59
C LYS A 33 7.73 -8.57 8.93
N GLY A 34 6.40 -8.47 9.00
CA GLY A 34 5.65 -8.60 10.25
C GLY A 34 5.87 -7.43 11.22
N GLU A 35 6.39 -6.29 10.74
CA GLU A 35 6.54 -5.07 11.55
C GLU A 35 5.18 -4.37 11.75
N ILE A 36 4.28 -4.54 10.77
CA ILE A 36 2.88 -4.14 10.86
C ILE A 36 2.09 -5.37 11.31
N GLN A 37 1.88 -5.47 12.63
CA GLN A 37 1.26 -6.64 13.28
C GLN A 37 -0.27 -6.56 13.35
N ASN A 38 -0.85 -5.37 13.11
CA ASN A 38 -2.29 -5.13 13.16
C ASN A 38 -2.87 -4.97 11.76
N ALA A 39 -4.17 -5.25 11.62
CA ALA A 39 -4.93 -4.87 10.44
C ALA A 39 -4.80 -3.36 10.18
N ILE A 40 -4.26 -3.01 9.01
CA ILE A 40 -4.16 -1.63 8.53
C ILE A 40 -5.22 -1.35 7.46
N ASN A 41 -5.80 -0.16 7.52
CA ASN A 41 -6.67 0.36 6.48
C ASN A 41 -5.95 1.46 5.71
N ILE A 42 -5.87 1.33 4.38
CA ILE A 42 -5.28 2.36 3.51
C ILE A 42 -6.40 3.04 2.72
N VAL A 43 -6.52 4.36 2.88
CA VAL A 43 -7.48 5.19 2.16
C VAL A 43 -6.73 6.20 1.30
N GLY A 44 -6.82 6.07 -0.01
CA GLY A 44 -6.21 7.00 -0.97
C GLY A 44 -7.17 8.08 -1.44
N THR A 45 -6.71 9.33 -1.52
CA THR A 45 -7.46 10.43 -2.14
C THR A 45 -6.58 11.24 -3.10
N SER A 46 -7.16 11.65 -4.23
CA SER A 46 -6.49 12.48 -5.23
C SER A 46 -7.50 13.19 -6.14
N ARG A 47 -7.03 14.13 -6.97
CA ARG A 47 -7.85 14.78 -8.00
C ARG A 47 -8.14 13.87 -9.21
N SER A 48 -7.28 12.88 -9.44
CA SER A 48 -7.45 11.91 -10.52
C SER A 48 -8.62 11.00 -10.21
N LYS A 49 -9.47 10.75 -11.21
CA LYS A 49 -10.55 9.77 -11.09
C LYS A 49 -10.00 8.38 -11.42
N TYR A 50 -10.08 7.47 -10.46
CA TYR A 50 -9.84 6.05 -10.64
C TYR A 50 -10.96 5.27 -9.95
N SER A 51 -11.33 4.15 -10.54
CA SER A 51 -12.02 3.11 -9.78
C SER A 51 -11.08 2.54 -8.72
N HIS A 52 -11.63 1.86 -7.72
CA HIS A 52 -10.80 1.17 -6.73
C HIS A 52 -9.91 0.09 -7.36
N GLU A 53 -10.39 -0.57 -8.40
CA GLU A 53 -9.65 -1.61 -9.12
C GLU A 53 -8.49 -1.03 -9.92
N GLU A 54 -8.72 0.03 -10.70
CA GLU A 54 -7.67 0.74 -11.45
C GLU A 54 -6.57 1.26 -10.53
N PHE A 55 -6.96 1.82 -9.39
CA PHE A 55 -6.00 2.30 -8.39
C PHE A 55 -5.17 1.15 -7.82
N ARG A 56 -5.81 0.04 -7.41
CA ARG A 56 -5.11 -1.13 -6.86
C ARG A 56 -4.16 -1.74 -7.87
N GLN A 57 -4.61 -1.94 -9.11
CA GLN A 57 -3.78 -2.51 -10.17
C GLN A 57 -2.54 -1.65 -10.43
N ARG A 58 -2.70 -0.32 -10.53
CA ARG A 58 -1.58 0.60 -10.71
C ARG A 58 -0.58 0.59 -9.55
N MET A 59 -1.08 0.44 -8.32
CA MET A 59 -0.23 0.34 -7.12
C MET A 59 0.49 -1.03 -7.07
N TYR A 60 -0.20 -2.10 -7.43
CA TYR A 60 0.36 -3.45 -7.52
C TYR A 60 1.49 -3.52 -8.56
N GLU A 61 1.28 -2.99 -9.76
CA GLU A 61 2.32 -2.91 -10.80
C GLU A 61 3.55 -2.16 -10.29
N GLY A 62 3.35 -1.00 -9.66
CA GLY A 62 4.45 -0.25 -9.04
C GLY A 62 5.15 -1.02 -7.92
N MET A 63 4.40 -1.80 -7.15
CA MET A 63 4.95 -2.65 -6.10
C MET A 63 5.79 -3.79 -6.68
N VAL A 64 5.29 -4.50 -7.69
CA VAL A 64 6.01 -5.62 -8.33
C VAL A 64 7.29 -5.12 -8.98
N GLU A 65 7.22 -3.97 -9.66
CA GLU A 65 8.38 -3.35 -10.32
C GLU A 65 9.48 -2.91 -9.33
N LEU A 66 9.14 -2.54 -8.09
CA LEU A 66 10.02 -1.73 -7.24
C LEU A 66 10.32 -2.32 -5.86
N SER A 67 9.56 -3.31 -5.41
CA SER A 67 9.77 -3.95 -4.10
C SER A 67 10.86 -5.02 -4.13
N GLY A 68 11.15 -5.61 -5.30
CA GLY A 68 12.04 -6.77 -5.41
C GLY A 68 11.49 -8.03 -4.72
N ILE A 69 10.23 -7.99 -4.28
CA ILE A 69 9.49 -9.08 -3.64
C ILE A 69 8.44 -9.53 -4.65
N VAL A 70 8.41 -10.82 -4.96
CA VAL A 70 7.29 -11.43 -5.69
C VAL A 70 6.30 -11.87 -4.61
N PRO A 71 5.08 -11.28 -4.55
CA PRO A 71 4.04 -11.74 -3.64
C PRO A 71 3.75 -13.21 -3.93
N ASP A 72 3.60 -14.02 -2.89
CA ASP A 72 3.05 -15.36 -3.09
C ASP A 72 1.58 -15.22 -3.52
N GLU A 73 1.02 -16.17 -4.28
CA GLU A 73 -0.39 -16.13 -4.70
C GLU A 73 -1.37 -16.23 -3.50
N SER A 74 -0.82 -16.38 -2.29
CA SER A 74 -1.53 -16.43 -1.02
C SER A 74 -1.60 -15.09 -0.26
N ASP A 75 -0.88 -14.04 -0.70
CA ASP A 75 -0.87 -12.67 -0.15
C ASP A 75 -1.92 -11.73 -0.81
#